data_AF-A0A9D6SKG2-F1
#
_entry.id   AF-A0A9D6SKG2-F1
#
_cell.length_a   1.000
_cell.length_b   1.000
_cell.length_c   1.000
_cell.angle_alpha   90.00
_cell.angle_beta   90.00
_cell.angle_gamma   90.00
#
_symmetry.space_group_name_H-M   'P 1'
#
loop_
_entity.id
_entity.type
_entity.pdbx_description
1 polymer ?
#
loop_
_entity_poly.entity_id
_entity_poly.type
_entity_poly.pdbx_seq_one_letter_code
_entity_poly.pdbx_strand_id
1 'polypeptide(L)'
;MGAYRTNGKTAHNCRNKRLPIFISPPLSQWWELSKVFALFLVHSRGPVKELVALAKSKPGQLNYGSAGNGSVAHFSAEQFKALAGVNLVHVPYKGSGPSVTDLVAGRLHLIIENLPVTLPHVRAGRL
;
A
#
# COMPACT_ATOMS: atom_id res chain seq x y z
N MET A 1 62.18 -2.74 9.57
CA MET A 1 61.27 -3.60 8.79
C MET A 1 60.73 -4.70 9.69
N GLY A 2 59.50 -4.56 10.20
CA GLY A 2 58.88 -5.49 11.15
C GLY A 2 58.16 -6.63 10.44
N ALA A 3 58.38 -7.85 10.94
CA ALA A 3 57.92 -9.12 10.41
C ALA A 3 56.42 -9.38 10.61
N TYR A 4 55.80 -10.18 9.73
CA TYR A 4 54.82 -11.17 10.21
C TYR A 4 54.80 -12.43 9.34
N ARG A 5 54.73 -13.56 10.06
CA ARG A 5 54.99 -14.93 9.66
C ARG A 5 53.85 -15.54 8.84
N THR A 6 54.28 -16.37 7.91
CA THR A 6 53.55 -17.32 7.06
C THR A 6 52.74 -18.35 7.85
N ASN A 7 51.59 -18.79 7.35
CA ASN A 7 51.28 -20.23 7.30
C ASN A 7 50.06 -20.56 6.42
N GLY A 8 50.26 -21.51 5.50
CA GLY A 8 49.22 -22.49 5.18
C GLY A 8 48.48 -22.36 3.84
N LYS A 9 49.19 -22.61 2.74
CA LYS A 9 48.75 -23.46 1.61
C LYS A 9 47.32 -23.28 1.07
N THR A 10 47.27 -22.53 -0.03
CA THR A 10 46.57 -22.83 -1.30
C THR A 10 45.81 -24.17 -1.41
N ALA A 11 44.51 -24.08 -1.67
CA ALA A 11 43.89 -24.75 -2.82
C ALA A 11 42.50 -24.16 -3.10
N HIS A 12 42.39 -23.54 -4.28
CA HIS A 12 41.20 -23.38 -5.11
C HIS A 12 39.81 -23.52 -4.46
N ASN A 13 39.06 -22.41 -4.36
CA ASN A 13 37.64 -22.52 -4.68
C ASN A 13 37.05 -21.18 -5.13
N CYS A 14 36.26 -21.28 -6.18
CA CYS A 14 35.60 -20.22 -6.94
C CYS A 14 34.73 -19.28 -6.09
N ARG A 15 34.41 -18.13 -6.71
CA ARG A 15 33.36 -17.16 -6.33
C ARG A 15 33.76 -16.05 -5.37
N ASN A 16 34.74 -15.26 -5.81
CA ASN A 16 34.71 -13.84 -5.55
C ASN A 16 33.64 -13.15 -6.41
N LYS A 17 32.41 -13.04 -5.89
CA LYS A 17 31.52 -11.90 -6.14
C LYS A 17 30.66 -11.67 -4.88
N ARG A 18 31.03 -10.63 -4.14
CA ARG A 18 30.23 -10.04 -3.06
C ARG A 18 28.81 -9.76 -3.56
N LEU A 19 27.80 -10.36 -2.94
CA LEU A 19 26.43 -9.86 -2.96
C LEU A 19 25.96 -9.79 -1.50
N PRO A 20 25.36 -8.67 -1.06
CA PRO A 20 24.97 -8.51 0.32
C PRO A 20 23.76 -9.40 0.62
N ILE A 21 23.91 -10.28 1.62
CA ILE A 21 22.90 -10.65 2.61
C ILE A 21 21.49 -10.91 2.04
N PHE A 22 21.25 -12.12 1.54
CA PHE A 22 19.89 -12.68 1.45
C PHE A 22 19.67 -13.58 2.66
N ILE A 23 19.30 -12.98 3.80
CA ILE A 23 18.71 -13.75 4.90
C ILE A 23 17.27 -14.01 4.47
N SER A 24 16.99 -15.20 3.95
CA SER A 24 15.62 -15.60 3.65
C SER A 24 14.81 -15.54 4.93
N PRO A 25 13.69 -14.79 4.98
CA PRO A 25 12.81 -14.88 6.13
C PRO A 25 12.32 -16.34 6.27
N PRO A 26 12.19 -16.89 7.49
CA PRO A 26 11.68 -18.23 7.72
C PRO A 26 10.35 -18.46 6.98
N LEU A 27 10.05 -19.70 6.56
CA LEU A 27 8.80 -20.07 5.84
C LEU A 27 7.52 -19.57 6.56
N SER A 28 7.58 -19.44 7.89
CA SER A 28 6.54 -18.84 8.73
C SER A 28 6.38 -17.31 8.62
N GLN A 29 7.22 -16.61 7.86
CA GLN A 29 7.04 -15.20 7.51
C GLN A 29 6.51 -15.02 6.09
N TRP A 30 6.66 -16.04 5.23
CA TRP A 30 6.14 -16.01 3.87
C TRP A 30 4.60 -16.04 3.82
N TRP A 31 3.95 -16.70 4.78
CA TRP A 31 2.49 -16.64 4.88
C TRP A 31 1.99 -15.30 5.43
N GLU A 32 2.78 -14.56 6.22
CA GLU A 32 2.43 -13.20 6.65
C GLU A 32 2.48 -12.20 5.49
N LEU A 33 3.33 -12.45 4.49
CA LEU A 33 3.36 -11.65 3.25
C LEU A 33 2.03 -11.71 2.48
N SER A 34 1.21 -12.76 2.68
CA SER A 34 -0.12 -12.82 2.07
C SER A 34 -1.08 -11.74 2.61
N LYS A 35 -0.81 -11.18 3.80
CA LYS A 35 -1.60 -10.11 4.41
C LYS A 35 -1.19 -8.70 3.95
N VAL A 36 -0.19 -8.56 3.08
CA VAL A 36 0.40 -7.26 2.70
C VAL A 36 -0.51 -6.41 1.80
N PHE A 37 -1.71 -6.86 1.46
CA PHE A 37 -2.74 -5.94 0.96
C PHE A 37 -3.38 -5.12 2.08
N ALA A 38 -2.56 -4.43 2.87
CA ALA A 38 -2.99 -3.40 3.79
C ALA A 38 -3.30 -2.13 2.99
N LEU A 39 -4.47 -2.13 2.34
CA LEU A 39 -5.01 -0.93 1.74
C LEU A 39 -5.78 -0.14 2.78
N PHE A 40 -5.49 1.15 2.83
CA PHE A 40 -6.16 2.07 3.73
C PHE A 40 -7.25 2.80 2.98
N LEU A 41 -8.46 2.73 3.54
CA LEU A 41 -9.52 3.64 3.19
C LEU A 41 -9.22 4.97 3.88
N VAL A 42 -8.96 6.00 3.09
CA VAL A 42 -8.74 7.36 3.60
C VAL A 42 -9.95 8.19 3.21
N HIS A 43 -10.57 8.78 4.23
CA HIS A 43 -11.75 9.61 4.08
C HIS A 43 -11.40 11.06 4.43
N SER A 44 -11.84 12.00 3.59
CA SER A 44 -11.56 13.42 3.80
C SER A 44 -12.28 14.03 5.02
N ARG A 45 -13.36 13.41 5.54
CA ARG A 45 -14.19 13.98 6.62
C ARG A 45 -14.68 12.95 7.65
N GLY A 46 -13.78 12.46 8.50
CA GLY A 46 -14.17 11.79 9.76
C GLY A 46 -14.07 10.26 9.76
N PRO A 47 -14.60 9.61 10.82
CA PRO A 47 -14.38 8.18 11.05
C PRO A 47 -15.11 7.31 10.03
N VAL A 48 -14.53 6.16 9.69
CA VAL A 48 -15.05 5.21 8.68
C VAL A 48 -16.50 4.77 8.96
N LYS A 49 -16.92 4.74 10.23
CA LYS A 49 -18.29 4.38 10.62
C LYS A 49 -19.34 5.37 10.09
N GLU A 50 -19.03 6.67 10.13
CA GLU A 50 -19.89 7.71 9.58
C GLU A 50 -19.92 7.66 8.07
N LEU A 51 -18.79 7.35 7.43
CA LEU A 51 -18.75 7.13 5.98
C LEU A 51 -19.67 5.99 5.54
N VAL A 52 -19.68 4.87 6.26
CA VAL A 52 -20.57 3.74 5.95
C VAL A 52 -22.03 4.15 6.13
N ALA A 53 -22.37 4.88 7.20
CA ALA A 53 -23.73 5.40 7.40
C ALA A 53 -24.14 6.35 6.27
N LEU A 54 -23.26 7.27 5.87
CA LEU A 54 -23.49 8.21 4.77
C LEU A 54 -23.67 7.47 3.44
N ALA A 55 -22.80 6.50 3.15
CA ALA A 55 -22.85 5.70 1.94
C ALA A 55 -24.12 4.85 1.84
N LYS A 56 -24.65 4.36 2.97
CA LYS A 56 -25.94 3.68 3.03
C LYS A 56 -27.12 4.63 2.84
N SER A 57 -27.04 5.83 3.40
CA SER A 57 -28.11 6.83 3.28
C SER A 57 -28.23 7.41 1.85
N LYS A 58 -27.12 7.44 1.10
CA LYS A 58 -27.02 8.05 -0.23
C LYS A 58 -26.27 7.14 -1.21
N PRO A 59 -26.89 6.01 -1.63
CA PRO A 59 -26.23 5.08 -2.54
C PRO A 59 -25.90 5.76 -3.87
N GLY A 60 -24.67 5.61 -4.35
CA GLY A 60 -24.23 6.12 -5.66
C GLY A 60 -23.88 7.61 -5.69
N GLN A 61 -23.93 8.34 -4.57
CA GLN A 61 -23.52 9.76 -4.53
C GLN A 61 -22.07 9.95 -4.10
N LEU A 62 -21.47 8.96 -3.44
CA LEU A 62 -20.09 9.05 -2.96
C LEU A 62 -19.13 8.46 -3.99
N ASN A 63 -18.22 9.32 -4.45
CA ASN A 63 -17.16 8.98 -5.37
C ASN A 63 -15.90 8.54 -4.61
N TYR A 64 -15.29 7.45 -5.08
CA TYR A 64 -14.02 6.95 -4.58
C TYR A 64 -12.95 6.87 -5.66
N GLY A 65 -11.72 7.25 -5.30
CA GLY A 65 -10.56 7.11 -6.18
C GLY A 65 -9.78 5.82 -5.93
N SER A 66 -9.23 5.24 -7.00
CA SER A 66 -8.23 4.18 -6.92
C SER A 66 -7.09 4.42 -7.92
N ALA A 67 -5.98 3.69 -7.74
CA ALA A 67 -4.82 3.70 -8.64
C ALA A 67 -5.10 3.23 -10.09
N GLY A 68 -6.34 2.81 -10.39
CA GLY A 68 -6.81 2.45 -11.73
C GLY A 68 -7.71 1.22 -11.75
N ASN A 69 -8.34 0.96 -12.90
CA ASN A 69 -9.13 -0.25 -13.12
C ASN A 69 -8.25 -1.50 -13.01
N GLY A 70 -8.72 -2.48 -12.24
CA GLY A 70 -8.01 -3.75 -12.02
C GLY A 70 -6.79 -3.66 -11.09
N SER A 71 -6.55 -2.49 -10.50
CA SER A 71 -5.60 -2.38 -9.39
C SER A 71 -6.11 -3.11 -8.16
N VAL A 72 -5.20 -3.51 -7.26
CA VAL A 72 -5.55 -4.06 -5.95
C VAL A 72 -6.52 -3.12 -5.22
N ALA A 73 -6.31 -1.80 -5.34
CA ALA A 73 -7.19 -0.77 -4.79
C ALA A 73 -8.62 -0.82 -5.31
N HIS A 74 -8.79 -1.09 -6.60
CA HIS A 74 -10.11 -1.30 -7.16
C HIS A 74 -10.77 -2.56 -6.59
N PHE A 75 -10.05 -3.68 -6.55
CA PHE A 75 -10.60 -4.94 -6.00
C PHE A 75 -10.97 -4.83 -4.52
N SER A 76 -10.12 -4.21 -3.71
CA SER A 76 -10.42 -3.96 -2.29
C SER A 76 -11.63 -3.06 -2.10
N ALA A 77 -11.83 -2.07 -2.97
CA ALA A 77 -13.01 -1.21 -2.93
C ALA A 77 -14.30 -1.96 -3.26
N GLU A 78 -14.28 -2.80 -4.29
CA GLU A 78 -15.44 -3.63 -4.63
C GLU A 78 -15.75 -4.66 -3.54
N GLN A 79 -14.71 -5.24 -2.94
CA GLN A 79 -14.88 -6.12 -1.77
C GLN A 79 -15.46 -5.35 -0.56
N PHE A 80 -15.00 -4.12 -0.31
CA PHE A 80 -15.56 -3.27 0.73
C PHE A 80 -17.03 -2.93 0.46
N LYS A 81 -17.40 -2.59 -0.78
CA LYS A 81 -18.79 -2.34 -1.19
C LYS A 81 -19.68 -3.55 -0.90
N ALA A 82 -19.23 -4.75 -1.27
CA ALA A 82 -19.94 -5.99 -1.03
C ALA A 82 -20.11 -6.30 0.46
N LEU A 83 -19.04 -6.17 1.26
CA LEU A 83 -19.07 -6.47 2.70
C LEU A 83 -19.85 -5.44 3.51
N ALA A 84 -19.68 -4.15 3.22
CA ALA A 84 -20.37 -3.07 3.93
C ALA A 84 -21.79 -2.83 3.44
N GLY A 85 -22.18 -3.40 2.29
CA GLY A 85 -23.48 -3.19 1.65
C GLY A 85 -23.67 -1.73 1.23
N VAL A 86 -22.64 -1.11 0.65
CA VAL A 86 -22.63 0.29 0.24
C VAL A 86 -22.41 0.41 -1.26
N ASN A 87 -23.03 1.42 -1.87
CA ASN A 87 -22.81 1.71 -3.28
C ASN A 87 -21.97 2.97 -3.43
N LEU A 88 -20.73 2.79 -3.90
CA LEU A 88 -19.76 3.86 -4.16
C LEU A 88 -19.40 3.86 -5.65
N VAL A 89 -19.26 5.05 -6.21
CA VAL A 89 -18.91 5.26 -7.61
C VAL A 89 -17.39 5.27 -7.77
N HIS A 90 -16.88 4.39 -8.64
CA HIS A 90 -15.46 4.28 -8.89
C HIS A 90 -14.98 5.34 -9.88
N VAL A 91 -13.97 6.11 -9.47
CA VAL A 91 -13.23 7.03 -10.33
C VAL A 91 -11.81 6.46 -10.53
N PRO A 92 -11.51 5.90 -11.71
CA PRO A 92 -10.20 5.33 -11.98
C PRO A 92 -9.18 6.42 -12.28
N TYR A 93 -8.06 6.43 -11.54
CA TYR A 93 -6.92 7.28 -11.83
C TYR A 93 -5.78 6.51 -12.49
N LYS A 94 -4.86 7.23 -13.13
CA LYS A 94 -3.62 6.67 -13.68
C LYS A 94 -2.55 6.63 -12.57
N GLY A 95 -2.79 5.86 -11.52
CA GLY A 95 -1.95 5.76 -10.32
C GLY A 95 -2.42 6.63 -9.16
N SER A 96 -1.73 6.48 -8.02
CA SER A 96 -2.15 7.00 -6.72
C SER A 96 -1.90 8.49 -6.49
N GLY A 97 -0.98 9.12 -7.22
CA GLY A 97 -0.66 10.55 -7.06
C GLY A 97 -1.84 11.47 -7.43
N PRO A 98 -2.44 11.31 -8.62
CA PRO A 98 -3.63 12.06 -9.03
C PRO A 98 -4.84 11.83 -8.10
N SER A 99 -5.07 10.60 -7.62
CA SER A 99 -6.20 10.29 -6.73
C SER A 99 -6.08 11.00 -5.39
N VAL A 100 -4.88 11.03 -4.79
CA VAL A 100 -4.62 11.76 -3.55
C VAL A 100 -4.81 13.27 -3.74
N THR A 101 -4.36 13.82 -4.88
CA THR A 101 -4.49 15.26 -5.16
C THR A 101 -5.96 15.68 -5.24
N ASP A 102 -6.79 14.89 -5.92
CA ASP A 102 -8.23 15.16 -6.04
C ASP A 102 -9.00 14.93 -4.72
N LEU A 103 -8.52 14.04 -3.84
CA LEU A 103 -9.04 13.91 -2.49
C LEU A 103 -8.74 15.15 -1.64
N VAL A 104 -7.50 15.64 -1.67
CA VAL A 104 -7.10 16.88 -0.96
C VAL A 104 -7.86 18.09 -1.51
N ALA A 105 -8.12 18.12 -2.82
CA ALA A 105 -8.93 19.16 -3.45
C ALA A 105 -10.44 19.05 -3.15
N GLY A 106 -10.90 17.99 -2.48
CA GLY A 106 -12.31 17.77 -2.13
C GLY A 106 -13.21 17.33 -3.29
N ARG A 107 -12.62 16.90 -4.42
CA ARG A 107 -13.38 16.35 -5.56
C ARG A 107 -13.81 14.91 -5.32
N LEU A 108 -12.99 14.17 -4.57
CA LEU A 108 -13.29 12.82 -4.11
C LEU A 108 -13.71 12.86 -2.64
N HIS A 109 -14.58 11.92 -2.28
CA HIS A 109 -15.01 11.76 -0.89
C HIS A 109 -14.08 10.79 -0.14
N LEU A 110 -13.57 9.79 -0.84
CA LEU A 110 -12.67 8.78 -0.30
C LEU A 110 -11.68 8.30 -1.35
N ILE A 111 -10.57 7.73 -0.91
CA ILE A 111 -9.67 6.93 -1.74
C ILE A 111 -9.38 5.63 -1.02
N ILE A 112 -9.15 4.58 -1.79
CA ILE A 112 -8.57 3.34 -1.27
C ILE A 112 -7.21 3.21 -1.92
N GLU A 113 -6.16 3.29 -1.12
CA GLU A 113 -4.79 3.36 -1.62
C GLU A 113 -3.81 2.68 -0.67
N ASN A 114 -2.60 2.45 -1.18
CA ASN A 114 -1.52 1.87 -0.40
C ASN A 114 -0.96 2.88 0.60
N LEU A 115 -0.68 2.42 1.83
CA LEU A 115 -0.19 3.23 2.92
C LEU A 115 1.06 4.09 2.60
N PRO A 116 2.09 3.61 1.88
CA PRO A 116 3.29 4.43 1.59
C PRO A 116 2.97 5.71 0.82
N VAL A 117 1.91 5.71 0.01
CA VAL A 117 1.49 6.88 -0.76
C VAL A 117 0.70 7.85 0.12
N THR A 118 -0.18 7.36 0.98
CA THR A 118 -1.08 8.20 1.78
C THR A 118 -0.43 8.73 3.06
N LEU A 119 0.49 7.97 3.66
CA LEU A 119 1.19 8.31 4.90
C LEU A 119 1.83 9.71 4.94
N PRO A 120 2.56 10.18 3.90
CA PRO A 120 3.11 11.54 3.93
C PRO A 120 2.02 12.62 3.91
N HIS A 121 0.84 12.36 3.35
CA HIS A 121 -0.27 13.32 3.32
C HIS A 121 -1.05 13.34 4.63
N VAL A 122 -1.26 12.17 5.24
CA VAL A 122 -1.86 12.03 6.59
C VAL A 122 -0.98 12.70 7.64
N ARG A 123 0.34 12.45 7.60
CA ARG A 123 1.30 13.11 8.52
C ARG A 123 1.36 14.63 8.35
N ALA A 124 1.10 15.11 7.14
CA ALA A 124 1.04 16.55 6.85
C ALA A 124 -0.32 17.18 7.21
N GLY A 125 -1.28 16.41 7.74
CA GLY A 125 -2.63 16.89 8.07
C GLY A 125 -3.46 17.31 6.85
N ARG A 126 -3.11 16.82 5.67
CA ARG A 126 -3.85 17.09 4.42
C ARG A 126 -4.96 16.08 4.13
N LEU A 127 -4.98 14.97 4.88
CA LEU A 127 -5.91 13.85 4.79
C LEU A 127 -6.30 13.38 6.19
#